data_AF-A0A7Z0SYA5-F1
#
_entry.id   AF-A0A7Z0SYA5-F1
#
_cell.length_a   1.000
_cell.length_b   1.000
_cell.length_c   1.000
_cell.angle_alpha   90.00
_cell.angle_beta   90.00
_cell.angle_gamma   90.00
#
_symmetry.space_group_name_H-M   'P 1'
#
loop_
_entity.id
_entity.type
_entity.pdbx_description
1 polymer ?
#
loop_
_entity_poly.entity_id
_entity_poly.type
_entity_poly.pdbx_seq_one_letter_code
_entity_poly.pdbx_strand_id
1 'polypeptide(L)'
;MTTHRHPGHGPGRRRTAPTPPPAETADVYLVAGGDLVAVFTDADAAAVQHTVMTGANLDTITRRISAHEWPRVRARLQATNPDLTIVDAWAGDDQ
;
A
#
# COMPACT_ATOMS: atom_id res chain seq x y z
N MET A 1 -31.94 -12.33 -45.35
CA MET A 1 -31.67 -10.91 -45.05
C MET A 1 -30.64 -10.89 -43.94
N THR A 2 -29.41 -10.48 -44.28
CA THR A 2 -28.22 -10.51 -43.41
C THR A 2 -28.00 -9.14 -42.79
N THR A 3 -27.76 -9.09 -41.48
CA THR A 3 -27.01 -8.02 -40.79
C THR A 3 -26.40 -8.66 -39.53
N HIS A 4 -25.15 -9.13 -39.57
CA HIS A 4 -23.87 -8.43 -39.36
C HIS A 4 -23.34 -8.67 -37.92
N ARG A 5 -22.06 -9.05 -37.84
CA ARG A 5 -21.41 -9.65 -36.66
C ARG A 5 -20.68 -8.63 -35.75
N HIS A 6 -20.41 -9.10 -34.51
CA HIS A 6 -19.14 -8.95 -33.72
C HIS A 6 -18.89 -7.63 -32.95
N PRO A 7 -17.97 -7.58 -31.95
CA PRO A 7 -18.18 -8.00 -30.55
C PRO A 7 -17.57 -6.97 -29.55
N GLY A 8 -17.62 -7.26 -28.25
CA GLY A 8 -16.62 -6.75 -27.30
C GLY A 8 -17.09 -5.64 -26.36
N HIS A 9 -17.24 -6.00 -25.10
CA HIS A 9 -16.65 -5.24 -24.00
C HIS A 9 -16.63 -6.16 -22.77
N GLY A 10 -15.59 -6.98 -22.63
CA GLY A 10 -15.27 -7.50 -21.30
C GLY A 10 -14.92 -6.27 -20.46
N PRO A 11 -15.60 -5.98 -19.35
CA PRO A 11 -15.09 -4.98 -18.42
C PRO A 11 -13.80 -5.56 -17.88
N GLY A 12 -12.69 -5.12 -18.48
CA GLY A 12 -11.34 -5.45 -18.06
C GLY A 12 -11.29 -5.24 -16.56
N ARG A 13 -10.91 -6.30 -15.85
CA ARG A 13 -10.35 -6.31 -14.50
C ARG A 13 -10.42 -4.92 -13.87
N ARG A 14 -11.58 -4.57 -13.31
CA ARG A 14 -11.67 -3.46 -12.37
C ARG A 14 -10.71 -3.88 -11.27
N ARG A 15 -9.51 -3.31 -11.28
CA ARG A 15 -8.67 -3.23 -10.09
C ARG A 15 -9.60 -2.59 -9.09
N THR A 16 -10.18 -3.40 -8.20
CA THR A 16 -10.95 -2.91 -7.07
C THR A 16 -10.02 -1.98 -6.34
N ALA A 17 -10.17 -0.67 -6.58
CA ALA A 17 -9.61 0.33 -5.70
C ALA A 17 -10.11 -0.06 -4.30
N PRO A 18 -9.21 -0.29 -3.33
CA PRO A 18 -9.66 -0.61 -1.99
C PRO A 18 -10.55 0.54 -1.52
N THR A 19 -11.81 0.22 -1.26
CA THR A 19 -12.79 1.16 -0.71
C THR A 19 -12.16 1.85 0.51
N PRO A 20 -12.12 3.20 0.57
CA PRO A 20 -11.62 3.87 1.75
C PRO A 20 -12.49 3.44 2.95
N PRO A 21 -11.88 3.01 4.06
CA PRO A 21 -12.60 2.61 5.24
C PRO A 21 -13.36 3.81 5.84
N PRO A 22 -14.50 3.57 6.51
CA PRO A 22 -15.22 4.62 7.22
C PRO A 22 -14.31 5.32 8.24
N ALA A 23 -14.44 6.63 8.35
CA ALA A 23 -13.51 7.59 8.95
C ALA A 23 -13.27 7.49 10.47
N GLU A 24 -13.49 6.34 11.10
CA GLU A 24 -13.43 6.18 12.57
C GLU A 24 -12.38 5.18 13.05
N THR A 25 -11.59 4.60 12.14
CA THR A 25 -10.32 3.93 12.47
C THR A 25 -9.26 4.46 11.52
N ALA A 26 -8.34 5.28 12.03
CA ALA A 26 -7.16 5.66 11.25
C ALA A 26 -6.43 4.38 10.84
N ASP A 27 -6.54 4.00 9.58
CA ASP A 27 -5.79 2.89 8.98
C ASP A 27 -4.41 3.41 8.57
N VAL A 28 -3.41 2.54 8.64
CA VAL A 28 -2.06 2.80 8.14
C VAL A 28 -1.69 1.76 7.10
N TYR A 29 -0.96 2.21 6.09
CA TYR A 29 -0.57 1.46 4.93
C TYR A 29 0.94 1.27 4.96
N LEU A 30 1.37 0.03 5.09
CA LEU A 30 2.76 -0.35 5.08
C LEU A 30 3.14 -0.78 3.67
N VAL A 31 4.27 -0.26 3.19
CA VAL A 31 4.92 -0.66 1.96
C VAL A 31 6.32 -1.14 2.32
N ALA A 32 6.51 -2.45 2.31
CA ALA A 32 7.81 -3.07 2.54
C ALA A 32 8.49 -3.35 1.19
N GLY A 33 9.80 -3.16 1.12
CA GLY A 33 10.61 -3.63 0.00
C GLY A 33 12.07 -3.78 0.43
N GLY A 34 12.60 -5.00 0.29
CA GLY A 34 13.91 -5.36 0.83
C GLY A 34 13.93 -5.21 2.35
N ASP A 35 14.81 -4.33 2.83
CA ASP A 35 14.99 -4.04 4.26
C ASP A 35 14.31 -2.72 4.71
N LEU A 36 13.55 -2.09 3.82
CA LEU A 36 12.84 -0.85 4.11
C LEU A 36 11.34 -1.10 4.24
N VAL A 37 10.73 -0.53 5.28
CA VAL A 37 9.28 -0.46 5.46
C VAL A 37 8.86 1.00 5.60
N ALA A 38 8.12 1.50 4.61
CA ALA A 38 7.51 2.82 4.66
C ALA A 38 6.06 2.71 5.15
N VAL A 39 5.66 3.59 6.07
CA VAL A 39 4.32 3.59 6.66
C VAL A 39 3.62 4.90 6.34
N PHE A 40 2.42 4.82 5.78
CA PHE A 40 1.62 5.96 5.33
C PHE A 40 0.26 5.94 6.01
N THR A 41 -0.32 7.11 6.25
CA THR A 41 -1.73 7.26 6.64
C THR A 41 -2.66 7.36 5.44
N ASP A 42 -2.11 7.70 4.28
CA ASP A 42 -2.83 7.85 3.03
C ASP A 42 -2.61 6.66 2.09
N ALA A 43 -3.70 6.20 1.49
CA ALA A 43 -3.70 5.04 0.61
C ALA A 43 -3.06 5.35 -0.76
N ASP A 44 -3.19 6.58 -1.25
CA ASP A 44 -2.65 6.99 -2.55
C ASP A 44 -1.12 7.12 -2.47
N ALA A 45 -0.60 7.77 -1.41
CA ALA A 45 0.82 7.84 -1.11
C ALA A 45 1.46 6.45 -1.01
N ALA A 46 0.79 5.51 -0.32
CA ALA A 46 1.24 4.12 -0.26
C ALA A 46 1.23 3.42 -1.63
N ALA A 47 0.25 3.69 -2.48
CA ALA A 47 0.19 3.13 -3.83
C ALA A 47 1.29 3.68 -4.75
N VAL A 48 1.61 4.97 -4.64
CA VAL A 48 2.74 5.59 -5.31
C VAL A 48 4.05 4.93 -4.87
N GLN A 49 4.27 4.81 -3.56
CA GLN A 49 5.47 4.17 -3.01
C GLN A 49 5.60 2.71 -3.48
N HIS A 50 4.51 1.95 -3.45
CA HIS A 50 4.50 0.57 -3.95
C HIS A 50 4.92 0.50 -5.43
N THR A 51 4.42 1.43 -6.26
CA THR A 51 4.78 1.49 -7.68
C THR A 51 6.26 1.82 -7.87
N VAL A 52 6.80 2.74 -7.07
CA VAL A 52 8.24 3.09 -7.07
C VAL A 52 9.10 1.89 -6.69
N MET A 53 8.78 1.21 -5.59
CA MET A 53 9.56 0.05 -5.11
C MET A 53 9.47 -1.15 -6.07
N THR A 54 8.30 -1.37 -6.67
CA THR A 54 8.12 -2.36 -7.74
C THR A 54 8.99 -2.01 -8.96
N GLY A 55 9.01 -0.73 -9.36
CA GLY A 55 9.87 -0.24 -10.45
C GLY A 55 11.37 -0.39 -10.15
N ALA A 56 11.75 -0.33 -8.87
CA ALA A 56 13.11 -0.59 -8.39
C ALA A 56 13.45 -2.09 -8.27
N ASN A 57 12.54 -2.99 -8.70
CA ASN A 57 12.70 -4.45 -8.62
C ASN A 57 12.93 -4.96 -7.18
N LEU A 58 12.32 -4.29 -6.19
CA LEU A 58 12.29 -4.77 -4.80
C LEU A 58 11.14 -5.75 -4.63
N ASP A 59 11.33 -6.78 -3.79
CA ASP A 59 10.26 -7.69 -3.38
C ASP A 59 9.28 -6.92 -2.48
N THR A 60 8.28 -6.32 -3.13
CA THR A 60 7.43 -5.30 -2.52
C THR A 60 6.15 -5.92 -1.98
N ILE A 61 5.84 -5.64 -0.72
CA ILE A 61 4.63 -6.13 -0.05
C ILE A 61 3.88 -4.94 0.56
N THR A 62 2.59 -4.84 0.27
CA THR A 62 1.71 -3.85 0.88
C THR A 62 0.80 -4.49 1.93
N ARG A 63 0.67 -3.85 3.09
CA ARG A 63 -0.25 -4.29 4.14
C ARG A 63 -1.00 -3.11 4.74
N ARG A 64 -2.31 -3.25 4.93
CA ARG A 64 -3.11 -2.31 5.71
C ARG A 64 -3.32 -2.86 7.12
N ILE A 65 -3.10 -2.03 8.13
CA ILE A 65 -3.41 -2.33 9.53
C ILE A 65 -4.02 -1.09 10.20
N SER A 66 -4.67 -1.26 11.34
CA SER A 66 -5.11 -0.14 12.15
C SER A 66 -3.93 0.62 12.77
N ALA A 67 -4.02 1.95 12.86
CA ALA A 67 -2.97 2.80 13.48
C ALA A 67 -2.63 2.37 14.91
N HIS A 68 -3.61 1.90 15.69
CA HIS A 68 -3.37 1.43 17.06
C HIS A 68 -2.55 0.13 17.13
N GLU A 69 -2.58 -0.70 16.07
CA GLU A 69 -1.76 -1.91 15.99
C GLU A 69 -0.33 -1.61 15.52
N TRP A 70 -0.09 -0.44 14.90
CA TRP A 70 1.21 -0.09 14.34
C TRP A 70 2.36 -0.15 15.37
N PRO A 71 2.26 0.43 16.58
CA PRO A 71 3.34 0.35 17.57
C PRO A 71 3.74 -1.09 17.89
N ARG A 72 2.76 -2.00 17.95
CA ARG A 72 2.98 -3.43 18.21
C ARG A 72 3.66 -4.11 17.04
N VAL A 73 3.20 -3.84 15.82
CA VAL A 73 3.81 -4.37 14.60
C VAL A 73 5.24 -3.85 14.43
N ARG A 74 5.46 -2.54 14.66
CA ARG A 74 6.77 -1.90 14.63
C ARG A 74 7.75 -2.52 15.63
N ALA A 75 7.32 -2.78 16.87
CA ALA A 75 8.15 -3.43 17.87
C ALA A 75 8.52 -4.87 17.44
N ARG A 76 7.57 -5.62 16.87
CA ARG A 76 7.81 -6.98 16.38
C ARG A 76 8.75 -7.00 15.17
N LEU A 77 8.60 -6.06 14.25
CA LEU A 77 9.46 -5.93 13.08
C LEU A 77 10.91 -5.66 13.50
N GLN A 78 11.14 -4.69 14.38
CA GLN A 78 12.49 -4.40 14.91
C GLN A 78 13.07 -5.57 15.72
N ALA A 79 12.25 -6.30 16.48
CA ALA A 79 12.71 -7.46 17.23
C ALA A 79 13.09 -8.65 16.34
N THR A 80 12.47 -8.77 15.17
CA THR A 80 12.75 -9.85 14.21
C THR A 80 13.93 -9.48 13.31
N ASN A 81 13.98 -8.22 12.88
CA ASN A 81 14.96 -7.67 11.95
C ASN A 81 15.47 -6.34 12.54
N PRO A 82 16.54 -6.34 13.35
CA PRO A 82 17.05 -5.13 14.00
C PRO A 82 17.66 -4.13 13.00
N ASP A 83 18.14 -4.60 11.85
CA ASP A 83 18.65 -3.77 10.76
C ASP A 83 17.54 -3.09 9.93
N LEU A 84 16.28 -3.55 10.08
CA LEU A 84 15.15 -3.09 9.27
C LEU A 84 14.92 -1.59 9.43
N THR A 85 15.00 -0.88 8.31
CA THR A 85 14.73 0.56 8.26
C THR A 85 13.24 0.81 8.16
N ILE A 86 12.65 1.36 9.22
CA ILE A 86 11.23 1.74 9.26
C ILE A 86 11.11 3.25 9.13
N VAL A 87 10.42 3.71 8.07
CA VAL A 87 10.16 5.13 7.80
C VAL A 87 8.69 5.43 8.03
N ASP A 88 8.40 6.31 8.97
CA ASP A 88 7.07 6.77 9.31
C ASP A 88 6.78 8.03 8.47
N ALA A 89 6.03 7.89 7.38
CA ALA A 89 5.73 8.96 6.41
C ALA A 89 4.43 9.71 6.76
N TRP A 90 4.20 9.97 8.04
CA TRP A 90 3.02 10.69 8.53
C TRP A 90 3.23 12.17 8.25
N ALA A 91 2.76 12.61 7.09
CA ALA A 91 2.58 14.00 6.67
C ALA A 91 3.64 15.00 7.20
N GLY A 92 4.67 15.24 6.39
CA GLY A 92 5.44 16.48 6.37
C GLY A 92 6.01 16.94 7.71
N ASP A 93 7.29 16.69 7.93
CA ASP A 93 8.09 17.69 8.61
C ASP A 93 8.04 18.95 7.72
N ASP A 94 7.12 19.85 8.06
CA ASP A 94 7.10 21.24 7.61
C ASP A 94 8.42 21.87 8.10
N GLN A 95 9.42 21.91 7.22
CA GLN A 95 10.68 22.63 7.43
C GLN A 95 10.84 23.74 6.40
#